data_AF-G2IHT3-F1
#
_entry.id   AF-G2IHT3-F1
#
_cell.length_a   1.000
_cell.length_b   1.000
_cell.length_c   1.000
_cell.angle_alpha   90.00
_cell.angle_beta   90.00
_cell.angle_gamma   90.00
#
_symmetry.space_group_name_H-M   'P 1'
#
loop_
_entity.id
_entity.type
_entity.pdbx_description
1 polymer ?
#
loop_
_entity_poly.entity_id
_entity_poly.type
_entity_poly.pdbx_seq_one_letter_code
_entity_poly.pdbx_strand_id
1 'polypeptide(L)'
;MTEAVYWLLRSNTVLVYEWLMSTYQSLIRAFVDDEANSQLALAAEIGKSQAAVNRYANGLRFPDAETARAIERATGGQVPFSAWQQEAAARIGIEPPQDRAA
;
A
#
# COMPACT_ATOMS: atom_id res chain seq x y z
N MET A 1 3.04 -31.33 21.50
CA MET A 1 2.26 -30.58 20.48
C MET A 1 2.17 -29.14 20.93
N THR A 2 3.26 -28.37 20.81
CA THR A 2 3.29 -27.01 21.39
C THR A 2 4.20 -26.04 20.63
N GLU A 3 5.21 -26.52 19.89
CA GLU A 3 6.14 -25.62 19.19
C GLU A 3 5.65 -25.18 17.80
N ALA A 4 4.95 -26.05 17.06
CA ALA A 4 4.47 -25.74 15.71
C ALA A 4 3.40 -24.63 15.70
N VAL A 5 2.55 -24.57 16.73
CA VAL A 5 1.51 -23.54 16.89
C VAL A 5 2.14 -22.19 17.26
N TYR A 6 3.22 -22.20 18.05
CA TYR A 6 3.91 -20.98 18.47
C TYR A 6 4.65 -20.29 17.32
N TRP A 7 5.28 -21.07 16.44
CA TRP A 7 5.89 -20.53 15.20
C TRP A 7 4.83 -19.97 14.23
N LEU A 8 3.70 -20.66 14.04
CA LEU A 8 2.64 -20.19 13.15
C LEU A 8 2.00 -18.87 13.61
N LEU A 9 1.77 -18.72 14.93
CA LEU A 9 1.22 -17.50 15.51
C LEU A 9 2.22 -16.33 15.44
N ARG A 10 3.52 -16.55 15.74
CA ARG A 10 4.55 -15.51 15.59
C ARG A 10 4.71 -15.05 14.15
N SER A 11 4.67 -15.98 13.19
CA SER A 11 4.76 -15.64 11.76
C SER A 11 3.55 -14.81 11.30
N ASN A 12 2.36 -15.11 11.79
CA ASN A 12 1.15 -14.37 11.40
C ASN A 12 1.12 -12.94 11.96
N THR A 13 1.59 -12.72 13.21
CA THR A 13 1.59 -11.38 13.81
C THR A 13 2.63 -10.44 13.19
N VAL A 14 3.80 -10.95 12.82
CA VAL A 14 4.86 -10.14 12.17
C VAL A 14 4.43 -9.71 10.77
N LEU A 15 3.83 -10.62 9.99
CA LEU A 15 3.34 -10.30 8.65
C LEU A 15 2.21 -9.24 8.66
N VAL A 16 1.33 -9.29 9.66
CA VAL A 16 0.25 -8.29 9.81
C VAL A 16 0.79 -6.92 10.24
N TYR A 17 1.83 -6.87 11.08
CA TYR A 17 2.46 -5.61 11.48
C TYR A 17 3.26 -4.96 10.36
N GLU A 18 3.97 -5.75 9.56
CA GLU A 18 4.72 -5.27 8.40
C GLU A 18 3.78 -4.63 7.37
N TRP A 19 2.60 -5.22 7.16
CA TRP A 19 1.52 -4.66 6.33
C TRP A 19 0.87 -3.40 6.94
N LEU A 20 0.66 -3.36 8.26
CA LEU A 20 0.04 -2.21 8.94
C LEU A 20 0.95 -0.98 9.04
N MET A 21 2.28 -1.16 8.96
CA MET A 21 3.25 -0.05 8.94
C MET A 21 3.79 0.27 7.55
N SER A 22 3.27 -0.40 6.51
CA SER A 22 3.66 -0.14 5.13
C SER A 22 3.10 1.21 4.65
N THR A 23 3.98 2.12 4.22
CA THR A 23 3.56 3.36 3.56
C THR A 23 2.90 3.04 2.22
N TYR A 24 2.04 3.93 1.73
CA TYR A 24 1.39 3.73 0.42
C TYR A 24 2.43 3.59 -0.71
N GLN A 25 3.54 4.32 -0.59
CA GLN A 25 4.69 4.21 -1.47
C GLN A 25 5.33 2.80 -1.44
N SER A 26 5.54 2.23 -0.25
CA SER A 26 6.15 0.91 -0.12
C SER A 26 5.27 -0.20 -0.71
N LEU A 27 3.95 -0.07 -0.63
CA LEU A 27 3.00 -1.01 -1.23
C LEU A 27 3.05 -0.97 -2.76
N ILE A 28 3.09 0.23 -3.34
CA ILE A 28 3.28 0.38 -4.79
C ILE A 28 4.62 -0.22 -5.21
N ARG A 29 5.69 0.06 -4.44
CA ARG A 29 7.03 -0.45 -4.72
C ARG A 29 7.05 -1.98 -4.72
N ALA A 30 6.49 -2.61 -3.69
CA ALA A 30 6.38 -4.06 -3.59
C ALA A 30 5.59 -4.64 -4.77
N PHE A 31 4.48 -4.02 -5.14
CA PHE A 31 3.68 -4.47 -6.27
C PHE A 31 4.46 -4.47 -7.59
N VAL A 32 5.21 -3.40 -7.89
CA VAL A 32 5.91 -3.27 -9.17
C VAL A 32 7.27 -3.95 -9.24
N ASP A 33 7.79 -4.42 -8.11
CA ASP A 33 9.03 -5.20 -8.03
C ASP A 33 8.79 -6.71 -8.18
N ASP A 34 7.54 -7.17 -8.08
CA ASP A 34 7.15 -8.53 -8.42
C ASP A 34 7.34 -8.76 -9.92
N GLU A 35 8.08 -9.82 -10.31
CA GLU A 35 8.37 -10.15 -11.70
C GLU A 35 7.10 -10.39 -12.55
N ALA A 36 5.98 -10.77 -11.92
CA ALA A 36 4.70 -10.93 -12.59
C ALA A 36 4.05 -9.58 -12.96
N ASN A 37 4.47 -8.49 -12.33
CA ASN A 37 3.87 -7.18 -12.46
C ASN A 37 4.79 -6.22 -13.22
N SER A 38 4.24 -5.51 -14.19
CA SER A 38 4.98 -4.49 -14.94
C SER A 38 4.50 -3.09 -14.56
N GLN A 39 5.44 -2.19 -14.28
CA GLN A 39 5.15 -0.74 -14.14
C GLN A 39 4.42 -0.20 -15.37
N LEU A 40 4.76 -0.69 -16.57
CA LEU A 40 4.13 -0.28 -17.81
C LEU A 40 2.68 -0.77 -17.89
N ALA A 41 2.42 -2.01 -17.45
CA ALA A 41 1.07 -2.58 -17.42
C ALA A 41 0.18 -1.82 -16.42
N LEU A 42 0.67 -1.60 -15.19
CA LEU A 42 -0.05 -0.81 -14.20
C LEU A 42 -0.34 0.60 -14.71
N ALA A 43 0.66 1.25 -15.33
CA ALA A 43 0.49 2.59 -15.88
C ALA A 43 -0.60 2.65 -16.96
N ALA A 44 -0.63 1.67 -17.87
CA ALA A 44 -1.66 1.56 -18.89
C ALA A 44 -3.06 1.41 -18.27
N GLU A 45 -3.20 0.53 -17.27
CA GLU A 45 -4.48 0.25 -16.60
C GLU A 45 -5.03 1.49 -15.86
N ILE A 46 -4.17 2.28 -15.22
CA ILE A 46 -4.58 3.48 -14.48
C ILE A 46 -4.61 4.76 -15.34
N GLY A 47 -4.34 4.65 -16.64
CA GLY A 47 -4.31 5.80 -17.56
C GLY A 47 -3.21 6.82 -17.25
N LYS A 48 -2.04 6.38 -16.79
CA LYS A 48 -0.87 7.23 -16.50
C LYS A 48 0.35 6.78 -17.30
N SER A 49 1.43 7.55 -17.22
CA SER A 49 2.72 7.13 -17.80
C SER A 49 3.50 6.23 -16.84
N GLN A 50 4.35 5.36 -17.38
CA GLN A 50 5.28 4.55 -16.57
C GLN A 50 6.14 5.44 -15.64
N ALA A 51 6.56 6.62 -16.12
CA ALA A 51 7.31 7.58 -15.30
C ALA A 51 6.48 8.17 -14.14
N ALA A 52 5.15 8.27 -14.26
CA ALA A 52 4.29 8.64 -13.14
C ALA A 52 4.26 7.52 -12.09
N VAL A 53 4.07 6.27 -12.51
CA VAL A 53 4.10 5.10 -11.61
C VAL A 53 5.45 4.99 -10.89
N ASN A 54 6.56 5.15 -11.61
CA ASN A 54 7.90 5.17 -11.03
C ASN A 54 8.05 6.26 -9.94
N ARG A 55 7.54 7.47 -10.18
CA ARG A 55 7.55 8.54 -9.18
C ARG A 55 6.72 8.21 -7.94
N TYR A 56 5.60 7.52 -8.10
CA TYR A 56 4.79 7.04 -6.97
C TYR A 56 5.54 5.98 -6.17
N ALA A 57 6.11 4.97 -6.84
CA ALA A 57 6.86 3.88 -6.23
C ALA A 57 8.12 4.35 -5.48
N ASN A 58 8.73 5.45 -5.92
CA ASN A 58 9.90 6.05 -5.27
C ASN A 58 9.55 7.21 -4.32
N GLY A 59 8.26 7.48 -4.08
CA GLY A 59 7.82 8.54 -3.16
C GLY A 59 8.11 9.98 -3.64
N LEU A 60 8.55 10.15 -4.88
CA LEU A 60 8.85 11.45 -5.48
C LEU A 60 7.59 12.27 -5.77
N ARG A 61 6.44 11.60 -5.87
CA ARG A 61 5.13 12.23 -6.02
C ARG A 61 4.09 11.43 -5.26
N PHE A 62 3.20 12.12 -4.55
CA PHE A 62 2.02 11.51 -3.97
C PHE A 62 0.88 11.55 -5.01
N PRO A 63 0.22 10.42 -5.32
CA PRO A 63 -0.90 10.41 -6.27
C PRO A 63 -2.15 11.07 -5.68
N ASP A 64 -2.99 11.60 -6.55
CA ASP A 64 -4.33 12.08 -6.17
C ASP A 64 -5.28 10.90 -5.84
N ALA A 65 -6.42 11.24 -5.23
CA ALA A 65 -7.38 10.23 -4.75
C ALA A 65 -7.96 9.38 -5.89
N GLU A 66 -8.21 9.97 -7.05
CA GLU A 66 -8.73 9.26 -8.22
C GLU A 66 -7.73 8.22 -8.72
N THR A 67 -6.46 8.62 -8.83
CA THR A 67 -5.34 7.75 -9.22
C THR A 67 -5.16 6.63 -8.20
N ALA A 68 -5.26 6.91 -6.91
CA ALA A 68 -5.13 5.90 -5.86
C ALA A 68 -6.25 4.84 -5.91
N ARG A 69 -7.51 5.25 -6.18
CA ARG A 69 -8.61 4.29 -6.43
C ARG A 69 -8.43 3.50 -7.71
N ALA A 70 -7.82 4.09 -8.75
CA ALA A 70 -7.49 3.36 -9.97
C ALA A 70 -6.41 2.30 -9.68
N ILE A 71 -5.40 2.64 -8.88
CA ILE A 71 -4.36 1.70 -8.44
C ILE A 71 -4.96 0.53 -7.64
N GLU A 72 -5.84 0.79 -6.68
CA GLU A 72 -6.51 -0.29 -5.91
C GLU A 72 -7.26 -1.26 -6.83
N ARG A 73 -8.02 -0.74 -7.79
CA ARG A 73 -8.75 -1.56 -8.77
C ARG A 73 -7.80 -2.36 -9.66
N ALA A 74 -6.76 -1.72 -10.19
CA ALA A 74 -5.79 -2.35 -11.09
C ALA A 74 -4.95 -3.44 -10.39
N THR A 75 -4.72 -3.29 -9.09
CA THR A 75 -3.90 -4.22 -8.28
C THR A 75 -4.74 -5.28 -7.57
N GLY A 76 -6.07 -5.29 -7.77
CA GLY A 76 -6.96 -6.20 -7.05
C GLY A 76 -6.92 -6.03 -5.53
N GLY A 77 -6.61 -4.82 -5.04
CA GLY A 77 -6.51 -4.52 -3.62
C GLY A 77 -5.14 -4.80 -2.97
N GLN A 78 -4.13 -5.26 -3.71
CA GLN A 78 -2.77 -5.41 -3.18
C GLN A 78 -2.15 -4.07 -2.77
N VAL A 79 -2.56 -2.98 -3.44
CA VAL A 79 -2.28 -1.61 -3.04
C VAL A 79 -3.60 -0.95 -2.61
N PRO A 80 -4.00 -1.09 -1.34
CA PRO A 80 -5.31 -0.64 -0.86
C PRO A 80 -5.42 0.89 -0.77
N PHE A 81 -6.59 1.42 -1.10
CA PHE A 81 -6.88 2.86 -0.99
C PHE A 81 -6.90 3.34 0.46
N SER A 82 -7.15 2.46 1.43
CA SER A 82 -7.10 2.78 2.85
C SER A 82 -5.70 3.20 3.31
N ALA A 83 -4.63 2.61 2.77
CA ALA A 83 -3.26 3.03 3.06
C ALA A 83 -2.97 4.44 2.51
N TRP A 84 -3.51 4.75 1.32
CA TRP A 84 -3.47 6.12 0.78
C TRP A 84 -4.21 7.10 1.69
N GLN A 85 -5.39 6.74 2.20
CA GLN A 85 -6.17 7.62 3.09
C GLN A 85 -5.44 7.93 4.40
N GLN A 86 -4.82 6.92 5.02
CA GLN A 86 -4.04 7.09 6.25
C GLN A 86 -2.86 8.04 6.03
N GLU A 87 -2.10 7.84 4.95
CA GLU A 87 -0.96 8.69 4.63
C GLU A 87 -1.40 10.10 4.20
N ALA A 88 -2.50 10.23 3.44
CA ALA A 88 -3.07 11.51 3.08
C ALA A 88 -3.52 12.30 4.31
N ALA A 89 -4.18 11.64 5.27
CA ALA A 89 -4.61 12.23 6.55
C ALA A 89 -3.39 12.74 7.36
N ALA A 90 -2.34 11.93 7.45
CA ALA A 90 -1.08 12.33 8.11
C ALA A 90 -0.43 13.55 7.42
N ARG A 91 -0.45 13.61 6.08
CA ARG A 91 0.14 14.73 5.30
C ARG A 91 -0.62 16.04 5.44
N ILE A 92 -1.94 15.99 5.62
CA ILE A 92 -2.80 17.18 5.80
C ILE A 92 -2.95 17.60 7.27
N GLY A 93 -2.30 16.89 8.20
CA GLY A 93 -2.39 17.17 9.64
C GLY A 93 -3.74 16.83 10.26
N ILE A 94 -4.55 15.99 9.59
CA ILE A 94 -5.75 15.40 10.19
C ILE A 94 -5.30 14.09 10.81
N GLU A 95 -4.96 14.15 12.10
CA GLU A 95 -4.65 12.95 12.86
C GLU A 95 -5.92 12.06 12.94
N PRO A 96 -5.82 10.75 12.70
CA PRO A 96 -6.97 9.86 12.89
C PRO A 96 -7.49 10.01 14.33
N PRO A 97 -8.81 9.97 14.56
CA PRO A 97 -9.38 10.17 15.88
C PRO A 97 -8.72 9.22 16.89
N GLN A 98 -7.95 9.79 17.83
CA GLN A 98 -7.21 9.06 18.86
C GLN A 98 -8.15 8.41 19.91
N ASP A 99 -9.44 8.77 19.92
CA ASP A 99 -10.39 8.33 20.93
C ASP A 99 -11.58 7.58 20.35
N ARG A 100 -11.49 6.24 20.39
CA ARG A 100 -12.60 5.37 20.78
C ARG A 100 -12.06 4.18 21.59
N ALA A 101 -11.43 4.48 22.73
CA ALA A 101 -11.48 3.55 23.85
C ALA A 101 -12.90 3.63 24.43
N ALA A 102 -13.56 2.48 24.52
CA ALA A 102 -14.91 2.29 25.05
C ALA A 102 -15.02 2.68 26.53
#